data_AF-A0A536KTI6-F1
#
_entry.id   AF-A0A536KTI6-F1
#
_cell.length_a   1.000
_cell.length_b   1.000
_cell.length_c   1.000
_cell.angle_alpha   90.00
_cell.angle_beta   90.00
_cell.angle_gamma   90.00
#
_symmetry.space_group_name_H-M   'P 1'
#
loop_
_entity.id
_entity.type
_entity.pdbx_description
1 polymer ?
#
loop_
_entity_poly.entity_id
_entity_poly.type
_entity_poly.pdbx_seq_one_letter_code
_entity_poly.pdbx_strand_id
1 'polypeptide(L)'
;GDRLLEQVGPRLRAEIRAQDLVARLGGDEFAVLLPATDGTAATTLATRLLDALQRPFEVQGQHLDVAASIGVAIFPNDGDDADSLLRRADIALFVAKQGRGTFVRYAPEHEKQGANRLTLMAELREALQHDSELFLQFQPLVRLRDRSLAGVEALVRWQHPQRGLVPPMEFVPFAEKTRLIKPLTRWVLASALQQAVAWQRAGHYIPVSVNISMRDLVDPEFPETIATLVQAAQAPPSLLVLEITESLIMTEPERAIKTLSQLRELGVRLAVDDFGTGYSSLAYLHRLPINEIKIDKSFVAAMGGEASQANIVRASVELGHSLQLESVAEGVEDARTWELLVALGCDLAQGYFISRPMIAEQVLPWLARWEHPGAADKAA
;
A
#
# COMPACT_ATOMS: atom_id res chain seq x y z
N GLY A 1 -14.47 -9.65 -7.94
CA GLY A 1 -13.64 -10.76 -7.44
C GLY A 1 -14.01 -12.06 -8.12
N ASP A 2 -15.02 -12.77 -7.62
CA ASP A 2 -15.33 -14.14 -8.05
C ASP A 2 -15.60 -14.28 -9.55
N ARG A 3 -16.43 -13.40 -10.13
CA ARG A 3 -16.69 -13.39 -11.58
C ARG A 3 -15.46 -13.12 -12.45
N LEU A 4 -14.48 -12.39 -11.92
CA LEU A 4 -13.22 -12.19 -12.61
C LEU A 4 -12.40 -13.49 -12.57
N LEU A 5 -12.28 -14.12 -11.40
CA LEU A 5 -11.56 -15.38 -11.22
C LEU A 5 -12.18 -16.52 -12.04
N GLU A 6 -13.51 -16.53 -12.18
CA GLU A 6 -14.25 -17.43 -13.08
C GLU A 6 -13.87 -17.23 -14.56
N GLN A 7 -13.41 -16.04 -14.96
CA GLN A 7 -12.94 -15.77 -16.33
C GLN A 7 -11.45 -15.98 -16.52
N VAL A 8 -10.63 -15.79 -15.48
CA VAL A 8 -9.17 -16.00 -15.54
C VAL A 8 -8.84 -17.44 -15.91
N GLY A 9 -9.48 -18.42 -15.26
CA GLY A 9 -9.26 -19.85 -15.55
C GLY A 9 -9.49 -20.21 -17.04
N PRO A 10 -10.68 -19.90 -17.62
CA PRO A 10 -10.95 -20.09 -19.03
C PRO A 10 -10.00 -19.33 -19.96
N ARG A 11 -9.60 -18.10 -19.60
CA ARG A 11 -8.66 -17.30 -20.41
C ARG A 11 -7.27 -17.92 -20.47
N LEU A 12 -6.76 -18.39 -19.32
CA LEU A 12 -5.52 -19.18 -19.29
C LEU A 12 -5.67 -20.48 -20.07
N ARG A 13 -6.82 -21.17 -19.94
CA ARG A 13 -7.06 -22.44 -20.65
C ARG A 13 -7.06 -22.28 -22.16
N ALA A 14 -7.54 -21.16 -22.69
CA ALA A 14 -7.57 -20.87 -24.12
C ALA A 14 -6.18 -20.69 -24.75
N GLU A 15 -5.17 -20.33 -23.94
CA GLU A 15 -3.81 -20.09 -24.44
C GLU A 15 -2.92 -21.35 -24.45
N ILE A 16 -3.32 -22.39 -23.73
CA ILE A 16 -2.53 -23.61 -23.53
C ILE A 16 -3.03 -24.80 -24.37
N ARG A 17 -2.20 -25.83 -24.54
CA ARG A 17 -2.53 -27.02 -25.33
C ARG A 17 -3.43 -27.97 -24.54
N ALA A 18 -4.09 -28.89 -25.23
CA ALA A 18 -4.99 -29.86 -24.60
C ALA A 18 -4.31 -30.67 -23.48
N GLN A 19 -3.04 -31.04 -23.68
CA GLN A 19 -2.20 -31.79 -22.73
C GLN A 19 -1.64 -30.96 -21.57
N ASP A 20 -1.67 -29.63 -21.67
CA ASP A 20 -1.24 -28.72 -20.61
C ASP A 20 -2.35 -28.62 -19.56
N LEU A 21 -2.01 -28.27 -18.32
CA LEU A 21 -2.95 -28.17 -17.21
C LEU A 21 -2.94 -26.75 -16.63
N VAL A 22 -4.12 -26.22 -16.31
CA VAL A 22 -4.30 -25.03 -15.47
C VAL A 22 -5.00 -25.46 -14.19
N ALA A 23 -4.47 -25.05 -13.05
CA ALA A 23 -5.05 -25.27 -11.73
C ALA A 23 -5.11 -23.95 -10.95
N ARG A 24 -6.13 -23.78 -10.11
CA ARG A 24 -6.19 -22.70 -9.13
C ARG A 24 -5.69 -23.22 -7.80
N LEU A 25 -4.64 -22.62 -7.26
CA LEU A 25 -4.01 -23.04 -6.00
C LEU A 25 -4.77 -22.50 -4.78
N GLY A 26 -5.38 -21.33 -4.92
CA GLY A 26 -6.15 -20.64 -3.89
C GLY A 26 -6.09 -19.13 -4.09
N GLY A 27 -7.07 -18.37 -3.58
CA GLY A 27 -7.11 -16.92 -3.76
C GLY A 27 -7.08 -16.52 -5.26
N ASP A 28 -6.14 -15.65 -5.62
CA ASP A 28 -5.82 -15.18 -6.98
C ASP A 28 -4.66 -15.97 -7.64
N GLU A 29 -4.20 -17.05 -7.03
CA GLU A 29 -3.04 -17.82 -7.51
C GLU A 29 -3.44 -18.99 -8.42
N PHE A 30 -2.80 -19.05 -9.59
CA PHE A 30 -2.96 -20.09 -10.60
C PHE A 30 -1.62 -20.76 -10.91
N ALA A 31 -1.65 -22.05 -11.18
CA ALA A 31 -0.52 -22.82 -11.67
C ALA A 31 -0.80 -23.33 -13.09
N VAL A 32 0.23 -23.32 -13.94
CA VAL A 32 0.19 -23.89 -15.28
C VAL A 32 1.29 -24.94 -15.40
N LEU A 33 0.93 -26.16 -15.78
CA LEU A 33 1.87 -27.27 -16.00
C LEU A 33 1.94 -27.58 -17.49
N LEU A 34 3.17 -27.63 -18.02
CA LEU A 34 3.46 -27.83 -19.45
C LEU A 34 4.30 -29.11 -19.64
N PRO A 35 3.67 -30.28 -19.83
CA PRO A 35 4.40 -31.51 -20.08
C PRO A 35 5.21 -31.43 -21.37
N ALA A 36 6.37 -32.09 -21.40
CA ALA A 36 7.23 -32.22 -22.58
C ALA A 36 7.53 -30.88 -23.31
N THR A 37 7.75 -29.82 -22.52
CA THR A 37 7.97 -28.45 -23.02
C THR A 37 9.35 -27.97 -22.60
N ASP A 38 10.12 -27.41 -23.54
CA ASP A 38 11.42 -26.83 -23.25
C ASP A 38 11.31 -25.41 -22.66
N GLY A 39 12.42 -24.88 -22.18
CA GLY A 39 12.44 -23.58 -21.51
C GLY A 39 12.05 -22.41 -22.42
N THR A 40 12.38 -22.46 -23.71
CA THR A 40 12.06 -21.39 -24.67
C THR A 40 10.55 -21.36 -24.96
N ALA A 41 9.95 -22.53 -25.12
CA ALA A 41 8.52 -22.67 -25.29
C ALA A 41 7.75 -22.27 -24.01
N ALA A 42 8.28 -22.58 -22.83
CA ALA A 42 7.70 -22.17 -21.55
C ALA A 42 7.70 -20.63 -21.38
N THR A 43 8.81 -19.94 -21.68
CA THR A 43 8.87 -18.47 -21.59
C THR A 43 8.04 -17.77 -22.65
N THR A 44 7.99 -18.33 -23.87
CA THR A 44 7.09 -17.85 -24.93
C THR A 44 5.63 -17.95 -24.50
N LEU A 45 5.24 -19.05 -23.87
CA LEU A 45 3.89 -19.20 -23.34
C LEU A 45 3.64 -18.25 -22.17
N ALA A 46 4.59 -18.06 -21.25
CA ALA A 46 4.45 -17.09 -20.15
C ALA A 46 4.15 -15.67 -20.67
N THR A 47 4.85 -15.25 -21.74
CA THR A 47 4.58 -13.97 -22.41
C THR A 47 3.16 -13.92 -22.96
N ARG A 48 2.73 -14.96 -23.68
CA ARG A 48 1.36 -15.06 -24.20
C ARG A 48 0.29 -15.04 -23.10
N LEU A 49 0.55 -15.68 -21.97
CA LEU A 49 -0.36 -15.67 -20.82
C LEU A 49 -0.46 -14.27 -20.22
N LEU A 50 0.65 -13.54 -20.09
CA LEU A 50 0.63 -12.14 -19.65
C LEU A 50 -0.20 -11.28 -20.61
N ASP A 51 0.08 -11.34 -21.92
CA ASP A 51 -0.66 -10.58 -22.94
C ASP A 51 -2.16 -10.93 -22.91
N ALA A 52 -2.50 -12.20 -22.70
CA ALA A 52 -3.87 -12.65 -22.59
C ALA A 52 -4.58 -12.05 -21.37
N LEU A 53 -3.89 -11.96 -20.23
CA LEU A 53 -4.42 -11.39 -18.99
C LEU A 53 -4.47 -9.85 -19.01
N GLN A 54 -3.60 -9.20 -19.79
CA GLN A 54 -3.64 -7.74 -20.01
C GLN A 54 -4.85 -7.30 -20.83
N ARG A 55 -5.50 -8.21 -21.58
CA ARG A 55 -6.75 -7.88 -22.26
C ARG A 55 -7.86 -7.64 -21.22
N PRO A 56 -8.64 -6.55 -21.35
CA PRO A 56 -9.70 -6.25 -20.40
C PRO A 56 -10.66 -7.43 -20.19
N PHE A 57 -11.06 -7.65 -18.94
CA PHE A 57 -12.13 -8.57 -18.59
C PHE A 57 -13.44 -7.83 -18.56
N GLU A 58 -14.47 -8.37 -19.20
CA GLU A 58 -15.82 -7.80 -19.10
C GLU A 58 -16.55 -8.47 -17.93
N VAL A 59 -16.74 -7.74 -16.84
CA VAL A 59 -17.43 -8.25 -15.65
C VAL A 59 -18.60 -7.31 -15.36
N GLN A 60 -19.83 -7.83 -15.47
CA GLN A 60 -21.04 -7.05 -15.22
C GLN A 60 -21.15 -5.77 -16.08
N GLY A 61 -20.68 -5.81 -17.33
CA GLY A 61 -20.71 -4.67 -18.25
C GLY A 61 -19.62 -3.61 -18.00
N GLN A 62 -18.67 -3.88 -17.11
CA GLN A 62 -17.47 -3.05 -16.90
C GLN A 62 -16.23 -3.76 -17.43
N HIS A 63 -15.31 -2.98 -18.01
CA HIS A 63 -13.98 -3.46 -18.40
C HIS A 63 -13.01 -3.36 -17.23
N LEU A 64 -12.36 -4.48 -16.89
CA LEU A 64 -11.36 -4.55 -15.83
C LEU A 64 -9.99 -4.92 -16.40
N ASP A 65 -8.98 -4.08 -16.13
CA ASP A 65 -7.60 -4.39 -16.44
C ASP A 65 -6.95 -5.09 -15.23
N VAL A 66 -6.21 -6.17 -15.50
CA VAL A 66 -5.59 -6.98 -14.46
C VAL A 66 -4.11 -7.13 -14.76
N ALA A 67 -3.27 -6.78 -13.79
CA ALA A 67 -1.84 -7.06 -13.85
C ALA A 67 -1.58 -8.48 -13.31
N ALA A 68 -0.70 -9.21 -13.98
CA ALA A 68 -0.24 -10.51 -13.54
C ALA A 68 1.29 -10.56 -13.49
N SER A 69 1.82 -11.36 -12.58
CA SER A 69 3.23 -11.74 -12.53
C SER A 69 3.32 -13.25 -12.67
N ILE A 70 4.32 -13.76 -13.37
CA ILE A 70 4.49 -15.20 -13.61
C ILE A 70 5.89 -15.65 -13.18
N GLY A 71 5.97 -16.69 -12.36
CA GLY A 71 7.21 -17.40 -12.08
C GLY A 71 7.30 -18.70 -12.87
N VAL A 72 8.44 -18.98 -13.49
CA VAL A 72 8.63 -20.17 -14.34
C VAL A 72 9.76 -21.04 -13.78
N ALA A 73 9.52 -22.34 -13.58
CA ALA A 73 10.54 -23.35 -13.27
C ALA A 73 10.43 -24.52 -14.26
N ILE A 74 11.57 -25.09 -14.66
CA ILE A 74 11.69 -26.10 -15.72
C ILE A 74 12.31 -27.38 -15.21
N PHE A 75 11.56 -28.48 -15.30
CA PHE A 75 12.09 -29.82 -15.10
C PHE A 75 13.04 -30.23 -16.26
N PRO A 76 14.13 -30.97 -16.00
CA PRO A 76 14.66 -31.35 -14.68
C PRO A 76 15.64 -30.32 -14.08
N ASN A 77 15.99 -29.27 -14.83
CA ASN A 77 17.06 -28.33 -14.46
C ASN A 77 16.78 -27.59 -13.15
N ASP A 78 15.52 -27.23 -12.93
CA ASP A 78 15.06 -26.46 -11.79
C ASP A 78 14.39 -27.36 -10.75
N GLY A 79 14.56 -28.68 -10.79
CA GLY A 79 14.02 -29.62 -9.80
C GLY A 79 13.62 -30.95 -10.42
N ASP A 80 13.77 -32.03 -9.66
CA ASP A 80 13.43 -33.40 -10.04
C ASP A 80 12.11 -33.90 -9.41
N ASP A 81 11.54 -33.14 -8.47
CA ASP A 81 10.26 -33.41 -7.83
C ASP A 81 9.29 -32.22 -7.90
N ALA A 82 8.00 -32.50 -7.67
CA ALA A 82 6.93 -31.51 -7.77
C ALA A 82 7.05 -30.37 -6.75
N ASP A 83 7.48 -30.68 -5.52
CA ASP A 83 7.60 -29.69 -4.45
C ASP A 83 8.75 -28.72 -4.73
N SER A 84 9.88 -29.24 -5.24
CA SER A 84 11.02 -28.42 -5.66
C SER A 84 10.67 -27.48 -6.81
N LEU A 85 9.94 -27.98 -7.82
CA LEU A 85 9.50 -27.16 -8.96
C LEU A 85 8.51 -26.07 -8.55
N LEU A 86 7.50 -26.41 -7.72
CA LEU A 86 6.54 -25.44 -7.20
C LEU A 86 7.23 -24.38 -6.35
N ARG A 87 8.14 -24.78 -5.45
CA ARG A 87 8.93 -23.85 -4.63
C ARG A 87 9.72 -22.87 -5.49
N ARG A 88 10.39 -23.35 -6.54
CA ARG A 88 11.25 -22.52 -7.39
C ARG A 88 10.45 -21.64 -8.34
N ALA A 89 9.28 -22.09 -8.78
CA ALA A 89 8.32 -21.25 -9.49
C ALA A 89 7.79 -20.11 -8.59
N ASP A 90 7.48 -20.37 -7.31
CA ASP A 90 7.07 -19.33 -6.34
C ASP A 90 8.19 -18.30 -6.09
N ILE A 91 9.44 -18.77 -5.96
CA ILE A 91 10.61 -17.89 -5.85
C ILE A 91 10.72 -16.97 -7.08
N ALA A 92 10.62 -17.53 -8.29
CA ALA A 92 10.67 -16.74 -9.51
C ALA A 92 9.48 -15.77 -9.63
N LEU A 93 8.28 -16.18 -9.20
CA LEU A 93 7.08 -15.35 -9.17
C LEU A 93 7.28 -14.13 -8.26
N PHE A 94 7.96 -14.30 -7.12
CA PHE A 94 8.28 -13.19 -6.23
C PHE A 94 9.19 -12.16 -6.92
N VAL A 95 10.24 -12.61 -7.61
CA VAL A 95 11.10 -11.71 -8.40
C VAL A 95 10.27 -10.99 -9.47
N ALA A 96 9.37 -11.71 -10.13
CA ALA A 96 8.45 -11.13 -11.11
C ALA A 96 7.48 -10.10 -10.49
N LYS A 97 7.15 -10.18 -9.20
CA LYS A 97 6.29 -9.17 -8.54
C LYS A 97 7.01 -7.83 -8.32
N GLN A 98 8.34 -7.79 -8.37
CA GLN A 98 9.10 -6.54 -8.30
C GLN A 98 9.00 -5.73 -9.60
N GLY A 99 8.83 -6.40 -10.75
CA GLY A 99 8.50 -5.77 -12.03
C GLY A 99 7.03 -5.99 -12.35
N ARG A 100 6.15 -5.03 -12.05
CA ARG A 100 4.71 -5.14 -12.36
C ARG A 100 4.49 -5.60 -13.82
N GLY A 101 3.71 -6.67 -14.03
CA GLY A 101 3.32 -7.12 -15.38
C GLY A 101 4.35 -7.96 -16.12
N THR A 102 5.30 -8.61 -15.43
CA THR A 102 6.37 -9.41 -16.08
C THR A 102 6.35 -10.89 -15.69
N PHE A 103 7.18 -11.69 -16.37
CA PHE A 103 7.52 -13.04 -15.95
C PHE A 103 9.01 -13.13 -15.62
N VAL A 104 9.36 -14.03 -14.71
CA VAL A 104 10.75 -14.35 -14.39
C VAL A 104 10.92 -15.87 -14.42
N ARG A 105 11.97 -16.33 -15.10
CA ARG A 105 12.42 -17.72 -15.04
C ARG A 105 13.28 -17.90 -13.80
N TYR A 106 13.08 -18.99 -13.08
CA TYR A 106 13.92 -19.38 -11.98
C TYR A 106 15.39 -19.47 -12.41
N ALA A 107 16.25 -18.94 -11.56
CA ALA A 107 17.68 -19.06 -11.65
C ALA A 107 18.20 -19.33 -10.22
N PRO A 108 19.29 -20.11 -10.03
CA PRO A 108 19.84 -20.42 -8.72
C PRO A 108 20.14 -19.19 -7.85
N GLU A 109 20.41 -18.04 -8.48
CA GLU A 109 20.61 -16.76 -7.80
C GLU A 109 19.35 -16.31 -7.04
N HIS A 110 18.15 -16.70 -7.51
CA HIS A 110 16.89 -16.44 -6.84
C HIS A 110 16.67 -17.35 -5.62
N GLU A 111 17.33 -18.51 -5.54
CA GLU A 111 17.17 -19.45 -4.41
C GLU A 111 17.61 -18.83 -3.07
N LYS A 112 18.62 -17.95 -3.13
CA LYS A 112 19.04 -17.12 -2.00
C LYS A 112 17.89 -16.24 -1.50
N GLN A 113 17.01 -15.76 -2.37
CA GLN A 113 15.85 -14.93 -1.97
C GLN A 113 14.73 -15.77 -1.33
N GLY A 114 14.56 -17.04 -1.71
CA GLY A 114 13.59 -17.95 -1.12
C GLY A 114 13.95 -18.49 0.27
N ALA A 115 15.20 -18.95 0.46
CA ALA A 115 15.70 -19.39 1.78
C ALA A 115 15.76 -18.22 2.77
N ASN A 116 16.06 -17.02 2.27
CA ASN A 116 15.99 -15.78 3.04
C ASN A 116 14.58 -15.50 3.58
N ARG A 117 13.49 -16.04 3.00
CA ARG A 117 12.11 -15.69 3.38
C ARG A 117 11.68 -16.23 4.75
N LEU A 118 11.95 -17.51 5.04
CA LEU A 118 11.63 -18.11 6.35
C LEU A 118 12.49 -17.50 7.45
N THR A 119 13.76 -17.24 7.15
CA THR A 119 14.69 -16.55 8.05
C THR A 119 14.19 -15.13 8.31
N LEU A 120 13.82 -14.37 7.27
CA LEU A 120 13.31 -13.00 7.40
C LEU A 120 12.04 -12.92 8.27
N MET A 121 11.19 -13.94 8.26
CA MET A 121 10.02 -13.99 9.14
C MET A 121 10.38 -14.25 10.60
N ALA A 122 11.37 -15.11 10.86
CA ALA A 122 11.89 -15.33 12.21
C ALA A 122 12.60 -14.07 12.71
N GLU A 123 13.45 -13.48 11.88
CA GLU A 123 14.17 -12.22 12.14
C GLU A 123 13.20 -11.07 12.39
N LEU A 124 12.11 -10.92 11.61
CA LEU A 124 11.10 -9.88 11.87
C LEU A 124 10.39 -10.09 13.20
N ARG A 125 10.10 -11.34 13.58
CA ARG A 125 9.52 -11.64 14.89
C ARG A 125 10.47 -11.25 16.02
N GLU A 126 11.77 -11.52 15.87
CA GLU A 126 12.80 -11.10 16.81
C GLU A 126 12.93 -9.57 16.86
N ALA A 127 12.93 -8.89 15.71
CA ALA A 127 12.95 -7.44 15.61
C ALA A 127 11.74 -6.77 16.28
N LEU A 128 10.57 -7.42 16.26
CA LEU A 128 9.38 -6.94 16.98
C LEU A 128 9.46 -7.14 18.50
N GLN A 129 10.38 -7.98 18.97
CA GLN A 129 10.65 -8.18 20.40
C GLN A 129 11.80 -7.30 20.91
N HIS A 130 12.65 -6.82 20.01
CA HIS A 130 13.83 -6.00 20.32
C HIS A 130 13.69 -4.61 19.66
N ASP A 131 13.48 -3.57 20.47
CA ASP A 131 13.19 -2.18 20.02
C ASP A 131 14.33 -1.48 19.22
N SER A 132 15.39 -2.18 18.83
CA SER A 132 16.57 -1.58 18.17
C SER A 132 16.60 -1.69 16.65
N GLU A 133 15.78 -2.52 16.03
CA GLU A 133 15.86 -2.77 14.58
C GLU A 133 14.76 -2.09 13.77
N LEU A 134 13.56 -1.98 14.31
CA LEU A 134 12.45 -1.28 13.67
C LEU A 134 12.45 0.18 14.11
N PHE A 135 12.23 1.08 13.16
CA PHE A 135 12.06 2.51 13.43
C PHE A 135 11.04 3.12 12.49
N LEU A 136 10.54 4.31 12.85
CA LEU A 136 9.61 5.06 12.01
C LEU A 136 10.35 6.21 11.33
N GLN A 137 10.10 6.37 10.03
CA GLN A 137 10.29 7.63 9.34
C GLN A 137 8.94 8.32 9.20
N PHE A 138 8.96 9.64 9.13
CA PHE A 138 7.78 10.49 9.08
C PHE A 138 7.86 11.33 7.81
N GLN A 139 6.84 11.25 6.97
CA GLN A 139 6.73 12.09 5.79
C GLN A 139 5.71 13.21 6.04
N PRO A 140 6.07 14.49 5.86
CA PRO A 140 5.15 15.59 6.09
C PRO A 140 4.00 15.65 5.08
N LEU A 141 2.80 15.95 5.59
CA LEU A 141 1.63 16.36 4.82
C LEU A 141 1.41 17.86 5.05
N VAL A 142 1.32 18.66 4.00
CA VAL A 142 1.21 20.13 4.09
C VAL A 142 -0.04 20.64 3.41
N ARG A 143 -0.63 21.72 3.95
CA ARG A 143 -1.75 22.43 3.32
C ARG A 143 -1.27 23.18 2.09
N LEU A 144 -1.93 22.96 0.97
CA LEU A 144 -1.60 23.63 -0.29
C LEU A 144 -1.85 25.14 -0.22
N ARG A 145 -2.86 25.58 0.55
CA ARG A 145 -3.26 26.99 0.67
C ARG A 145 -2.24 27.86 1.39
N ASP A 146 -1.72 27.42 2.52
CA ASP A 146 -0.89 28.23 3.43
C ASP A 146 0.43 27.57 3.81
N ARG A 147 0.76 26.44 3.17
CA ARG A 147 1.96 25.62 3.42
C ARG A 147 2.12 25.16 4.86
N SER A 148 1.10 25.26 5.71
CA SER A 148 1.19 24.79 7.09
C SER A 148 1.26 23.26 7.15
N LEU A 149 1.96 22.73 8.15
CA LEU A 149 1.98 21.30 8.42
C LEU A 149 0.59 20.84 8.88
N ALA A 150 0.06 19.81 8.23
CA ALA A 150 -1.21 19.18 8.59
C ALA A 150 -1.04 17.94 9.46
N GLY A 151 0.04 17.21 9.24
CA GLY A 151 0.36 15.97 9.93
C GLY A 151 1.57 15.32 9.29
N VAL A 152 1.86 14.10 9.69
CA VAL A 152 2.90 13.27 9.08
C VAL A 152 2.41 11.85 8.87
N GLU A 153 2.85 11.19 7.83
CA GLU A 153 2.65 9.75 7.65
C GLU A 153 3.82 8.99 8.30
N ALA A 154 3.49 8.04 9.19
CA ALA A 154 4.47 7.14 9.79
C ALA A 154 4.74 5.94 8.88
N LEU A 155 5.97 5.85 8.42
CA LEU A 155 6.46 4.85 7.49
C LEU A 155 7.48 3.96 8.22
N VAL A 156 7.09 2.71 8.46
CA VAL A 156 7.97 1.73 9.12
C VAL A 156 9.23 1.48 8.30
N ARG A 157 10.35 1.28 8.98
CA ARG A 157 11.65 0.92 8.41
C ARG A 157 12.28 -0.17 9.25
N TRP A 158 13.01 -1.08 8.61
CA TRP A 158 13.71 -2.14 9.30
C TRP A 158 15.22 -2.06 9.01
N GLN A 159 15.99 -1.69 10.02
CA GLN A 159 17.44 -1.70 10.01
C GLN A 159 17.94 -3.09 10.44
N HIS A 160 17.98 -4.02 9.49
CA HIS A 160 18.43 -5.38 9.75
C HIS A 160 19.95 -5.44 9.95
N PRO A 161 20.47 -6.20 10.95
CA PRO A 161 21.90 -6.22 11.26
C PRO A 161 22.80 -6.67 10.11
N GLN A 162 22.37 -7.67 9.33
CA GLN A 162 23.13 -8.24 8.21
C GLN A 162 22.71 -7.67 6.84
N ARG A 163 21.42 -7.31 6.66
CA ARG A 163 20.89 -6.88 5.35
C ARG A 163 20.90 -5.36 5.15
N GLY A 164 21.16 -4.58 6.21
CA GLY A 164 21.00 -3.14 6.17
C GLY A 164 19.53 -2.74 6.17
N LEU A 165 19.19 -1.65 5.48
CA LEU A 165 17.82 -1.14 5.44
C LEU A 165 16.94 -2.01 4.53
N VAL A 166 16.00 -2.75 5.12
CA VAL A 166 14.99 -3.54 4.41
C VAL A 166 13.73 -2.69 4.19
N PRO A 167 13.29 -2.46 2.95
CA PRO A 167 12.14 -1.62 2.65
C PRO A 167 10.81 -2.32 3.03
N PRO A 168 9.74 -1.56 3.37
CA PRO A 168 8.43 -2.12 3.72
C PRO A 168 7.86 -3.11 2.70
N MET A 169 8.03 -2.83 1.41
CA MET A 169 7.57 -3.70 0.31
C MET A 169 8.16 -5.11 0.38
N GLU A 170 9.30 -5.30 1.05
CA GLU A 170 9.94 -6.60 1.21
C GLU A 170 9.48 -7.37 2.44
N PHE A 171 8.89 -6.75 3.47
CA PHE A 171 8.51 -7.48 4.70
C PHE A 171 7.04 -7.33 5.12
N VAL A 172 6.38 -6.22 4.78
CA VAL A 172 4.96 -5.98 5.11
C VAL A 172 4.05 -7.01 4.43
N PRO A 173 4.17 -7.31 3.11
CA PRO A 173 3.33 -8.34 2.49
C PRO A 173 3.47 -9.74 3.14
N PHE A 174 4.64 -10.03 3.72
CA PHE A 174 4.84 -11.28 4.47
C PHE A 174 4.23 -11.23 5.87
N ALA A 175 4.37 -10.10 6.57
CA ALA A 175 3.68 -9.89 7.83
C ALA A 175 2.17 -10.09 7.65
N GLU A 176 1.60 -9.53 6.58
CA GLU A 176 0.17 -9.67 6.21
C GLU A 176 -0.24 -11.10 5.91
N LYS A 177 0.56 -11.90 5.19
CA LYS A 177 0.24 -13.31 4.95
C LYS A 177 0.25 -14.14 6.24
N THR A 178 0.89 -13.65 7.30
CA THR A 178 1.18 -14.40 8.52
C THR A 178 0.50 -13.77 9.75
N ARG A 179 0.70 -14.33 10.94
CA ARG A 179 0.16 -13.72 12.18
C ARG A 179 1.01 -12.57 12.71
N LEU A 180 2.06 -12.18 11.98
CA LEU A 180 2.99 -11.12 12.38
C LEU A 180 2.46 -9.71 12.08
N ILE A 181 1.46 -9.56 11.21
CA ILE A 181 0.87 -8.25 10.93
C ILE A 181 0.31 -7.58 12.19
N LYS A 182 -0.44 -8.31 13.04
CA LYS A 182 -1.03 -7.70 14.24
C LYS A 182 0.03 -7.17 15.22
N PRO A 183 1.08 -7.94 15.59
CA PRO A 183 2.21 -7.41 16.34
C PRO A 183 2.89 -6.22 15.68
N LEU A 184 3.10 -6.25 14.36
CA LEU A 184 3.73 -5.15 13.62
C LEU A 184 2.88 -3.88 13.67
N THR A 185 1.59 -3.98 13.34
CA THR A 185 0.62 -2.88 13.42
C THR A 185 0.59 -2.29 14.82
N ARG A 186 0.53 -3.13 15.86
CA ARG A 186 0.57 -2.68 17.26
C ARG A 186 1.86 -1.93 17.61
N TRP A 187 3.01 -2.43 17.16
CA TRP A 187 4.30 -1.78 17.37
C TRP A 187 4.33 -0.41 16.68
N VAL A 188 3.94 -0.34 15.40
CA VAL A 188 3.90 0.92 14.62
C VAL A 188 2.98 1.94 15.29
N LEU A 189 1.76 1.54 15.67
CA LEU A 189 0.79 2.41 16.33
C LEU A 189 1.30 2.93 17.68
N ALA A 190 1.90 2.06 18.49
CA ALA A 190 2.45 2.45 19.79
C ALA A 190 3.59 3.47 19.62
N SER A 191 4.54 3.21 18.72
CA SER A 191 5.66 4.12 18.43
C SER A 191 5.18 5.45 17.83
N ALA A 192 4.21 5.41 16.92
CA ALA A 192 3.61 6.60 16.31
C ALA A 192 2.93 7.49 17.35
N LEU A 193 2.10 6.91 18.23
CA LEU A 193 1.41 7.64 19.31
C LEU A 193 2.40 8.22 20.32
N GLN A 194 3.40 7.44 20.73
CA GLN A 194 4.46 7.93 21.63
C GLN A 194 5.18 9.15 21.02
N GLN A 195 5.51 9.08 19.73
CA GLN A 195 6.16 10.19 19.03
C GLN A 195 5.24 11.41 18.90
N ALA A 196 3.96 11.21 18.56
CA ALA A 196 2.97 12.28 18.46
C ALA A 196 2.80 13.02 19.80
N VAL A 197 2.74 12.28 20.91
CA VAL A 197 2.67 12.85 22.28
C VAL A 197 3.97 13.57 22.63
N ALA A 198 5.13 13.07 22.21
CA ALA A 198 6.40 13.76 22.42
C ALA A 198 6.43 15.14 21.72
N TRP A 199 5.96 15.22 20.46
CA TRP A 199 5.81 16.50 19.77
C TRP A 199 4.77 17.41 20.44
N GLN A 200 3.64 16.84 20.89
CA GLN A 200 2.62 17.61 21.61
C GLN A 200 3.16 18.24 22.89
N ARG A 201 3.95 17.49 23.67
CA ARG A 201 4.63 17.99 24.89
C ARG A 201 5.68 19.06 24.58
N ALA A 202 6.27 19.02 23.40
CA ALA A 202 7.15 20.08 22.88
C ALA A 202 6.39 21.29 22.31
N GLY A 203 5.04 21.32 22.40
CA GLY A 203 4.20 22.43 21.94
C GLY A 203 3.73 22.31 20.49
N HIS A 204 3.96 21.17 19.82
CA HIS A 204 3.57 20.94 18.43
C HIS A 204 2.48 19.87 18.33
N TYR A 205 1.26 20.26 17.97
CA TYR A 205 0.21 19.30 17.66
C TYR A 205 0.40 18.77 16.23
N ILE A 206 0.94 17.56 16.10
CA ILE A 206 1.24 16.93 14.81
C ILE A 206 0.52 15.57 14.76
N PRO A 207 -0.63 15.47 14.07
CA PRO A 207 -1.27 14.20 13.81
C PRO A 207 -0.36 13.25 13.02
N VAL A 208 -0.47 11.96 13.31
CA VAL A 208 0.32 10.90 12.67
C VAL A 208 -0.61 9.92 11.97
N SER A 209 -0.42 9.75 10.66
CA SER A 209 -1.10 8.74 9.87
C SER A 209 -0.37 7.41 9.95
N VAL A 210 -1.13 6.31 10.08
CA VAL A 210 -0.63 4.94 10.10
C VAL A 210 -1.46 4.08 9.17
N ASN A 211 -0.78 3.38 8.25
CA ASN A 211 -1.38 2.42 7.33
C ASN A 211 -1.83 1.14 8.06
N ILE A 212 -3.06 0.70 7.79
CA ILE A 212 -3.69 -0.46 8.44
C ILE A 212 -4.02 -1.55 7.44
N SER A 213 -3.74 -2.79 7.82
CA SER A 213 -4.01 -3.96 6.98
C SER A 213 -5.48 -4.39 7.04
N MET A 214 -5.93 -5.15 6.03
CA MET A 214 -7.27 -5.73 6.04
C MET A 214 -7.52 -6.66 7.22
N ARG A 215 -6.48 -7.38 7.67
CA ARG A 215 -6.57 -8.30 8.79
C ARG A 215 -6.87 -7.60 10.11
N ASP A 216 -6.37 -6.37 10.26
CA ASP A 216 -6.67 -5.52 11.40
C ASP A 216 -8.08 -4.92 11.27
N LEU A 217 -8.45 -4.46 10.07
CA LEU A 217 -9.76 -3.84 9.82
C LEU A 217 -10.95 -4.78 10.08
N VAL A 218 -10.82 -6.06 9.73
CA VAL A 218 -11.86 -7.06 9.98
C VAL A 218 -11.81 -7.65 11.39
N ASP A 219 -10.78 -7.36 12.18
CA ASP A 219 -10.67 -7.85 13.55
C ASP A 219 -11.62 -7.09 14.49
N PRO A 220 -12.62 -7.75 15.09
CA PRO A 220 -13.55 -7.09 16.00
C PRO A 220 -12.89 -6.50 17.26
N GLU A 221 -11.69 -6.99 17.63
CA GLU A 221 -10.93 -6.51 18.79
C GLU A 221 -10.05 -5.28 18.46
N PHE A 222 -9.96 -4.89 17.18
CA PHE A 222 -9.08 -3.80 16.76
C PHE A 222 -9.45 -2.44 17.37
N PRO A 223 -10.72 -2.00 17.42
CA PRO A 223 -11.08 -0.75 18.08
C PRO A 223 -10.69 -0.71 19.56
N GLU A 224 -10.85 -1.82 20.29
CA GLU A 224 -10.43 -1.92 21.70
C GLU A 224 -8.90 -1.85 21.83
N THR A 225 -8.17 -2.45 20.88
CA THR A 225 -6.72 -2.34 20.81
C THR A 225 -6.28 -0.88 20.62
N ILE A 226 -6.93 -0.14 19.71
CA ILE A 226 -6.67 1.29 19.51
C ILE A 226 -6.97 2.10 20.77
N ALA A 227 -8.12 1.88 21.41
CA ALA A 227 -8.50 2.56 22.64
C ALA A 227 -7.44 2.35 23.75
N THR A 228 -6.97 1.11 23.90
CA THR A 228 -5.92 0.76 24.87
C THR A 228 -4.60 1.49 24.58
N LEU A 229 -4.17 1.54 23.31
CA LEU A 229 -2.93 2.22 22.91
C LEU A 229 -3.01 3.73 23.13
N VAL A 230 -4.11 4.36 22.72
CA VAL A 230 -4.34 5.80 22.89
C VAL A 230 -4.37 6.16 24.39
N GLN A 231 -5.06 5.37 25.21
CA GLN A 231 -5.10 5.55 26.65
C GLN A 231 -3.72 5.39 27.29
N ALA A 232 -2.96 4.35 26.91
CA ALA A 232 -1.62 4.11 27.44
C ALA A 232 -0.63 5.22 27.09
N ALA A 233 -0.75 5.80 25.88
CA ALA A 233 0.06 6.95 25.45
C ALA A 233 -0.40 8.27 26.08
N GLN A 234 -1.59 8.30 26.70
CA GLN A 234 -2.28 9.53 27.14
C GLN A 234 -2.44 10.54 25.98
N ALA A 235 -2.66 10.04 24.77
CA ALA A 235 -2.80 10.84 23.57
C ALA A 235 -4.27 11.26 23.38
N PRO A 236 -4.55 12.48 22.89
CA PRO A 236 -5.82 12.74 22.24
C PRO A 236 -6.02 11.78 21.06
N PRO A 237 -7.16 11.06 20.94
CA PRO A 237 -7.41 10.14 19.83
C PRO A 237 -7.23 10.79 18.44
N SER A 238 -7.56 12.09 18.35
CA SER A 238 -7.41 12.91 17.14
C SER A 238 -5.97 13.08 16.63
N LEU A 239 -4.95 12.74 17.43
CA LEU A 239 -3.56 12.68 16.97
C LEU A 239 -3.28 11.48 16.06
N LEU A 240 -4.17 10.49 16.01
CA LEU A 240 -4.02 9.31 15.18
C LEU A 240 -4.96 9.40 13.98
N VAL A 241 -4.38 9.26 12.79
CA VAL A 241 -5.11 9.05 11.53
C VAL A 241 -4.84 7.60 11.10
N LEU A 242 -5.88 6.83 10.82
CA LEU A 242 -5.73 5.49 10.26
C LEU A 242 -5.99 5.55 8.76
N GLU A 243 -5.03 5.07 7.98
CA GLU A 243 -5.10 4.99 6.52
C GLU A 243 -5.48 3.56 6.12
N ILE A 244 -6.50 3.45 5.26
CA ILE A 244 -7.01 2.17 4.78
C ILE A 244 -7.14 2.27 3.26
N THR A 245 -6.51 1.36 2.53
CA THR A 245 -6.62 1.37 1.07
C THR A 245 -8.03 1.03 0.62
N GLU A 246 -8.46 1.68 -0.46
CA GLU A 246 -9.80 1.55 -1.04
C GLU A 246 -10.19 0.08 -1.31
N SER A 247 -9.27 -0.70 -1.89
CA SER A 247 -9.49 -2.10 -2.25
C SER A 247 -9.82 -2.99 -1.04
N LEU A 248 -9.28 -2.67 0.13
CA LEU A 248 -9.54 -3.44 1.34
C LEU A 248 -10.96 -3.21 1.85
N ILE A 249 -11.42 -1.97 1.83
CA ILE A 249 -12.78 -1.60 2.23
C ILE A 249 -13.81 -2.33 1.35
N MET A 250 -13.55 -2.39 0.04
CA MET A 250 -14.49 -3.01 -0.92
C MET A 250 -14.58 -4.54 -0.81
N THR A 251 -13.66 -5.18 -0.09
CA THR A 251 -13.68 -6.64 0.11
C THR A 251 -14.77 -7.07 1.09
N GLU A 252 -14.93 -6.37 2.23
CA GLU A 252 -16.00 -6.61 3.22
C GLU A 252 -16.62 -5.28 3.72
N PRO A 253 -17.40 -4.57 2.89
CA PRO A 253 -17.77 -3.17 3.16
C PRO A 253 -18.60 -2.98 4.43
N GLU A 254 -19.59 -3.84 4.70
CA GLU A 254 -20.42 -3.71 5.91
C GLU A 254 -19.63 -3.95 7.20
N ARG A 255 -18.63 -4.84 7.15
CA ARG A 255 -17.76 -5.11 8.30
C ARG A 255 -16.78 -3.96 8.51
N ALA A 256 -16.19 -3.46 7.43
CA ALA A 256 -15.34 -2.28 7.45
C ALA A 256 -16.08 -1.06 8.03
N ILE A 257 -17.30 -0.76 7.55
CA ILE A 257 -18.13 0.34 8.05
C ILE A 257 -18.35 0.22 9.57
N LYS A 258 -18.63 -0.98 10.07
CA LYS A 258 -18.83 -1.21 11.51
C LYS A 258 -17.56 -0.89 12.31
N THR A 259 -16.42 -1.46 11.92
CA THR A 259 -15.13 -1.21 12.62
C THR A 259 -14.75 0.27 12.54
N LEU A 260 -14.86 0.89 11.36
CA LEU A 260 -14.54 2.30 11.15
C LEU A 260 -15.46 3.22 11.96
N SER A 261 -16.74 2.87 12.12
CA SER A 261 -17.67 3.66 12.95
C SER A 261 -17.25 3.63 14.43
N GLN A 262 -16.86 2.47 14.94
CA GLN A 262 -16.35 2.33 16.31
C GLN A 262 -15.05 3.13 16.51
N LEU A 263 -14.14 3.08 15.54
CA LEU A 263 -12.92 3.89 15.56
C LEU A 263 -13.25 5.39 15.54
N ARG A 264 -14.21 5.82 14.72
CA ARG A 264 -14.64 7.22 14.68
C ARG A 264 -15.26 7.68 15.99
N GLU A 265 -16.03 6.82 16.66
CA GLU A 265 -16.60 7.09 18.00
C GLU A 265 -15.52 7.26 19.08
N LEU A 266 -14.39 6.54 18.96
CA LEU A 266 -13.22 6.76 19.82
C LEU A 266 -12.55 8.12 19.57
N GLY A 267 -12.83 8.77 18.44
CA GLY A 267 -12.30 10.08 18.06
C GLY A 267 -11.00 10.04 17.25
N VAL A 268 -10.60 8.86 16.74
CA VAL A 268 -9.50 8.79 15.75
C VAL A 268 -9.98 9.29 14.39
N ARG A 269 -9.05 9.84 13.61
CA ARG A 269 -9.33 10.24 12.22
C ARG A 269 -9.13 9.04 11.30
N LEU A 270 -9.84 9.03 10.18
CA LEU A 270 -9.85 7.93 9.22
C LEU A 270 -9.65 8.49 7.81
N ALA A 271 -8.77 7.86 7.04
CA ALA A 271 -8.46 8.25 5.67
C ALA A 271 -8.57 7.03 4.74
N VAL A 272 -9.08 7.26 3.52
CA VAL A 272 -9.02 6.25 2.45
C VAL A 272 -7.78 6.50 1.61
N ASP A 273 -6.96 5.47 1.47
CA ASP A 273 -5.72 5.49 0.71
C ASP A 273 -5.85 4.86 -0.68
N ASP A 274 -4.91 5.15 -1.58
CA ASP A 274 -4.88 4.70 -2.97
C ASP A 274 -6.17 5.01 -3.78
N PHE A 275 -6.86 6.12 -3.49
CA PHE A 275 -8.17 6.42 -4.06
C PHE A 275 -8.12 6.59 -5.58
N GLY A 276 -9.03 5.90 -6.27
CA GLY A 276 -9.21 5.96 -7.73
C GLY A 276 -8.46 4.86 -8.49
N THR A 277 -7.64 4.05 -7.82
CA THR A 277 -6.95 2.89 -8.44
C THR A 277 -7.82 1.64 -8.47
N GLY A 278 -8.93 1.62 -7.70
CA GLY A 278 -9.86 0.51 -7.58
C GLY A 278 -11.27 0.83 -8.09
N TYR A 279 -12.20 -0.11 -7.87
CA TYR A 279 -13.62 0.08 -8.16
C TYR A 279 -14.27 0.87 -7.03
N SER A 280 -14.21 2.20 -7.13
CA SER A 280 -14.89 3.08 -6.18
C SER A 280 -16.40 2.93 -6.35
N SER A 281 -17.04 2.23 -5.42
CA SER A 281 -18.49 2.35 -5.27
C SER A 281 -18.77 3.65 -4.50
N LEU A 282 -19.09 4.71 -5.24
CA LEU A 282 -19.56 5.99 -4.68
C LEU A 282 -20.68 5.79 -3.64
N ALA A 283 -21.50 4.75 -3.83
CA ALA A 283 -22.56 4.37 -2.91
C ALA A 283 -22.04 3.95 -1.51
N TYR A 284 -20.86 3.33 -1.43
CA TYR A 284 -20.22 3.01 -0.15
C TYR A 284 -19.42 4.18 0.41
N LEU A 285 -18.75 4.96 -0.43
CA LEU A 285 -17.91 6.07 0.01
C LEU A 285 -18.69 7.07 0.90
N HIS A 286 -19.90 7.46 0.50
CA HIS A 286 -20.77 8.34 1.29
C HIS A 286 -21.18 7.76 2.66
N ARG A 287 -21.11 6.43 2.85
CA ARG A 287 -21.46 5.76 4.11
C ARG A 287 -20.25 5.60 5.04
N LEU A 288 -19.03 5.78 4.55
CA LEU A 288 -17.83 5.57 5.36
C LEU A 288 -17.62 6.76 6.30
N PRO A 289 -17.31 6.54 7.59
CA PRO A 289 -17.13 7.61 8.58
C PRO A 289 -15.72 8.25 8.49
N ILE A 290 -15.26 8.57 7.28
CA ILE A 290 -13.92 9.07 6.99
C ILE A 290 -13.80 10.59 7.13
N ASN A 291 -12.56 11.06 7.14
CA ASN A 291 -12.16 12.47 7.16
C ASN A 291 -11.50 12.89 5.85
N GLU A 292 -10.76 11.97 5.25
CA GLU A 292 -9.79 12.27 4.20
C GLU A 292 -9.87 11.22 3.08
N ILE A 293 -9.62 11.66 1.85
CA ILE A 293 -9.33 10.79 0.70
C ILE A 293 -7.95 11.13 0.17
N LYS A 294 -7.13 10.11 -0.06
CA LYS A 294 -5.77 10.25 -0.59
C LYS A 294 -5.75 9.79 -2.04
N ILE A 295 -5.47 10.73 -2.93
CA ILE A 295 -5.43 10.54 -4.38
C ILE A 295 -4.09 9.89 -4.72
N ASP A 296 -4.13 8.70 -5.31
CA ASP A 296 -2.94 7.91 -5.59
C ASP A 296 -1.93 8.65 -6.47
N LYS A 297 -0.66 8.43 -6.16
CA LYS A 297 0.48 9.06 -6.84
C LYS A 297 0.52 8.83 -8.35
N SER A 298 -0.06 7.74 -8.88
CA SER A 298 -0.02 7.48 -10.33
C SER A 298 -0.81 8.53 -11.11
N PHE A 299 -1.94 9.01 -10.56
CA PHE A 299 -2.72 10.10 -11.14
C PHE A 299 -2.00 11.44 -11.00
N VAL A 300 -1.46 11.71 -9.80
CA VAL A 300 -0.77 12.97 -9.48
C VAL A 300 0.51 13.13 -10.31
N ALA A 301 1.32 12.07 -10.47
CA ALA A 301 2.54 12.12 -11.27
C ALA A 301 2.26 12.38 -12.77
N ALA A 302 1.14 11.87 -13.29
CA ALA A 302 0.82 11.95 -14.72
C ALA A 302 0.05 13.22 -15.12
N MET A 303 -0.53 13.96 -14.16
CA MET A 303 -1.39 15.13 -14.44
C MET A 303 -0.68 16.29 -15.16
N GLY A 304 0.65 16.38 -15.05
CA GLY A 304 1.45 17.40 -15.75
C GLY A 304 1.58 17.17 -17.26
N GLY A 305 1.38 15.94 -17.74
CA GLY A 305 1.54 15.55 -19.14
C GLY A 305 0.24 15.04 -19.79
N GLU A 306 -0.71 14.55 -19.00
CA GLU A 306 -1.91 13.88 -19.48
C GLU A 306 -3.19 14.56 -18.96
N ALA A 307 -3.97 15.15 -19.88
CA ALA A 307 -5.21 15.83 -19.53
C ALA A 307 -6.25 14.91 -18.89
N SER A 308 -6.28 13.63 -19.27
CA SER A 308 -7.14 12.61 -18.64
C SER A 308 -6.84 12.44 -17.15
N GLN A 309 -5.56 12.38 -16.77
CA GLN A 309 -5.13 12.19 -15.39
C GLN A 309 -5.43 13.44 -14.55
N ALA A 310 -5.22 14.63 -15.11
CA ALA A 310 -5.62 15.88 -14.48
C ALA A 310 -7.14 15.96 -14.22
N ASN A 311 -7.96 15.40 -15.11
CA ASN A 311 -9.41 15.32 -14.90
C ASN A 311 -9.81 14.33 -13.79
N ILE A 312 -9.08 13.21 -13.65
CA ILE A 312 -9.30 12.26 -12.54
C ILE A 312 -8.99 12.96 -11.21
N VAL A 313 -7.84 13.63 -11.10
CA VAL A 313 -7.47 14.38 -9.89
C VAL A 313 -8.53 15.44 -9.57
N ARG A 314 -8.97 16.22 -10.56
CA ARG A 314 -10.05 17.21 -10.39
C ARG A 314 -11.34 16.58 -9.86
N ALA A 315 -11.80 15.50 -10.49
CA ALA A 315 -13.03 14.82 -10.09
C ALA A 315 -12.93 14.27 -8.66
N SER A 316 -11.78 13.74 -8.27
CA SER A 316 -11.53 13.28 -6.90
C SER A 316 -11.58 14.42 -5.89
N VAL A 317 -10.98 15.58 -6.19
CA VAL A 317 -11.06 16.78 -5.32
C VAL A 317 -12.51 17.25 -5.17
N GLU A 318 -13.23 17.40 -6.28
CA GLU A 318 -14.63 17.85 -6.27
C GLU A 318 -15.55 16.87 -5.51
N LEU A 319 -15.29 15.57 -5.63
CA LEU A 319 -16.00 14.54 -4.88
C LEU A 319 -15.71 14.62 -3.38
N GLY A 320 -14.43 14.77 -3.00
CA GLY A 320 -14.03 14.96 -1.60
C GLY A 320 -14.77 16.13 -0.97
N HIS A 321 -14.75 17.30 -1.63
CA HIS A 321 -15.47 18.48 -1.16
C HIS A 321 -16.98 18.29 -1.07
N SER A 322 -17.58 17.61 -2.05
CA SER A 322 -19.02 17.30 -2.05
C SER A 322 -19.42 16.39 -0.87
N LEU A 323 -18.50 15.56 -0.39
CA LEU A 323 -18.67 14.68 0.76
C LEU A 323 -18.13 15.28 2.07
N GLN A 324 -17.67 16.54 2.04
CA GLN A 324 -17.06 17.23 3.19
C GLN A 324 -15.79 16.53 3.72
N LEU A 325 -15.00 15.95 2.81
CA LEU A 325 -13.73 15.28 3.09
C LEU A 325 -12.56 16.17 2.64
N GLU A 326 -11.44 16.12 3.37
CA GLU A 326 -10.18 16.71 2.92
C GLU A 326 -9.56 15.83 1.82
N SER A 327 -9.13 16.45 0.73
CA SER A 327 -8.42 15.79 -0.36
C SER A 327 -6.90 15.89 -0.15
N VAL A 328 -6.21 14.75 -0.24
CA VAL A 328 -4.74 14.68 -0.13
C VAL A 328 -4.17 14.18 -1.45
N ALA A 329 -3.31 14.96 -2.09
CA ALA A 329 -2.58 14.52 -3.27
C ALA A 329 -1.24 13.89 -2.87
N GLU A 330 -1.04 12.63 -3.25
CA GLU A 330 0.20 11.90 -2.96
C GLU A 330 1.22 11.96 -4.10
N GLY A 331 2.50 11.80 -3.76
CA GLY A 331 3.56 11.71 -4.75
C GLY A 331 3.84 13.01 -5.49
N VAL A 332 3.66 14.17 -4.85
CA VAL A 332 4.05 15.46 -5.44
C VAL A 332 5.58 15.56 -5.52
N GLU A 333 6.14 15.51 -6.73
CA GLU A 333 7.59 15.49 -6.96
C GLU A 333 8.17 16.83 -7.46
N ASP A 334 7.34 17.74 -7.98
CA ASP A 334 7.80 19.01 -8.54
C ASP A 334 6.85 20.20 -8.30
N ALA A 335 7.38 21.41 -8.54
CA ALA A 335 6.65 22.66 -8.35
C ALA A 335 5.47 22.84 -9.32
N ARG A 336 5.56 22.26 -10.52
CA ARG A 336 4.50 22.37 -11.53
C ARG A 336 3.26 21.58 -11.08
N THR A 337 3.47 20.37 -10.58
CA THR A 337 2.43 19.52 -10.01
C THR A 337 1.79 20.19 -8.80
N TRP A 338 2.60 20.79 -7.93
CA TRP A 338 2.11 21.62 -6.81
C TRP A 338 1.17 22.74 -7.29
N GLU A 339 1.60 23.56 -8.26
CA GLU A 339 0.80 24.66 -8.80
C GLU A 339 -0.52 24.19 -9.42
N LEU A 340 -0.50 23.06 -10.13
CA LEU A 340 -1.71 22.46 -10.68
C LEU A 340 -2.68 22.05 -9.57
N LEU A 341 -2.19 21.41 -8.50
CA LEU A 341 -3.01 21.01 -7.35
C LEU A 341 -3.63 22.21 -6.62
N VAL A 342 -2.86 23.31 -6.46
CA VAL A 342 -3.40 24.58 -5.93
C VAL A 342 -4.53 25.10 -6.82
N ALA A 343 -4.34 25.09 -8.15
CA ALA A 343 -5.36 25.56 -9.09
C ALA A 343 -6.62 24.67 -9.12
N LEU A 344 -6.49 23.38 -8.81
CA LEU A 344 -7.61 22.45 -8.66
C LEU A 344 -8.32 22.59 -7.30
N GLY A 345 -7.76 23.35 -6.36
CA GLY A 345 -8.33 23.51 -5.02
C GLY A 345 -8.12 22.30 -4.11
N CYS A 346 -7.12 21.46 -4.38
CA CYS A 346 -6.78 20.35 -3.48
C CYS A 346 -6.33 20.88 -2.11
N ASP A 347 -6.65 20.16 -1.02
CA ASP A 347 -6.48 20.67 0.34
C ASP A 347 -5.05 20.43 0.86
N LEU A 348 -4.59 19.19 0.76
CA LEU A 348 -3.33 18.70 1.31
C LEU A 348 -2.45 18.08 0.21
N ALA A 349 -1.14 18.14 0.40
CA ALA A 349 -0.17 17.50 -0.47
C ALA A 349 0.90 16.75 0.34
N GLN A 350 1.35 15.64 -0.22
CA GLN A 350 2.44 14.81 0.27
C GLN A 350 3.35 14.40 -0.89
N GLY A 351 4.67 14.43 -0.69
CA GLY A 351 5.61 14.02 -1.74
C GLY A 351 7.02 14.57 -1.56
N TYR A 352 7.93 14.16 -2.43
CA TYR A 352 9.34 14.51 -2.33
C TYR A 352 9.66 15.98 -2.63
N PHE A 353 8.76 16.68 -3.30
CA PHE A 353 8.85 18.14 -3.44
C PHE A 353 8.82 18.85 -2.09
N ILE A 354 8.04 18.32 -1.14
CA ILE A 354 7.90 18.85 0.23
C ILE A 354 9.05 18.34 1.09
N SER A 355 9.15 17.02 1.21
CA SER A 355 10.27 16.35 1.87
C SER A 355 10.25 14.84 1.63
N ARG A 356 11.44 14.23 1.72
CA ARG A 356 11.55 12.78 1.88
C ARG A 356 11.16 12.36 3.30
N PRO A 357 10.73 11.11 3.53
CA PRO A 357 10.55 10.57 4.87
C PRO A 357 11.81 10.76 5.73
N MET A 358 11.63 11.22 6.96
CA MET A 358 12.73 11.58 7.87
C MET A 358 12.54 10.98 9.26
N ILE A 359 13.61 10.81 10.04
CA ILE A 359 13.49 10.35 11.43
C ILE A 359 12.85 11.43 12.31
N ALA A 360 12.29 11.02 13.46
CA ALA A 360 11.53 11.89 14.36
C ALA A 360 12.27 13.18 14.74
N GLU A 361 13.57 13.08 15.00
CA GLU A 361 14.45 14.18 15.43
C GLU A 361 14.62 15.24 14.35
N GLN A 362 14.35 14.90 13.08
CA GLN A 362 14.47 15.80 11.94
C GLN A 362 13.17 16.56 11.63
N VAL A 363 12.02 16.10 12.15
CA VAL A 363 10.70 16.68 11.83
C VAL A 363 10.58 18.13 12.31
N LEU A 364 10.88 18.44 13.58
CA LEU A 364 10.78 19.81 14.09
C LEU A 364 11.83 20.76 13.46
N PRO A 365 13.11 20.36 13.29
CA PRO A 365 14.07 21.16 12.53
C PRO A 365 13.70 21.38 11.06
N TRP A 366 13.04 20.42 10.42
CA TRP A 366 12.48 20.61 9.08
C TRP A 366 11.32 21.61 9.12
N LEU A 367 10.37 21.47 10.05
CA LEU A 367 9.22 22.36 10.21
C LEU A 367 9.65 23.82 10.43
N ALA A 368 10.68 24.05 11.24
CA ALA A 368 11.21 25.40 11.50
C ALA A 368 11.83 26.07 10.26
N ARG A 369 12.29 25.29 9.27
CA ARG A 369 12.88 25.78 8.01
C ARG A 369 11.88 25.80 6.86
N TRP A 370 10.79 25.03 6.98
CA TRP A 370 9.74 25.00 5.99
C TRP A 370 9.03 26.36 5.96
N GLU A 371 9.10 27.02 4.81
CA GLU A 371 8.65 28.40 4.66
C GLU A 371 7.14 28.51 4.89
N HIS A 372 6.76 29.07 6.04
CA HIS A 372 5.43 29.60 6.27
C HIS A 372 5.28 30.91 5.48
N PRO A 373 4.35 31.01 4.50
CA PRO A 373 4.09 32.26 3.79
C PRO A 373 3.69 33.42 4.72
N GLY A 374 3.31 33.16 5.98
CA GLY A 374 2.99 34.19 6.98
C GLY A 374 4.17 34.85 7.70
N ALA A 375 5.42 34.41 7.50
CA ALA A 375 6.59 34.99 8.17
C ALA A 375 7.26 36.14 7.40
N ALA A 376 7.06 36.22 6.08
CA ALA A 376 7.65 37.28 5.25
C ALA A 376 6.86 38.60 5.31
N ASP A 377 5.54 38.55 5.54
CA ASP A 377 4.65 39.73 5.54
C ASP A 377 4.60 40.49 6.88
N LYS A 378 5.36 40.08 7.89
CA LYS A 378 5.51 40.84 9.16
C LYS A 378 6.84 41.58 9.28
N ALA A 379 7.68 41.54 8.25
CA ALA A 379 9.01 42.16 8.23
C ALA A 379 9.18 43.20 7.11
N ALA A 380 8.09 43.71 6.52
CA ALA A 380 8.09 44.78 5.54
C ALA A 380 7.41 46.05 6.08
#